data_AF-A0A9P8SIV8-F1
#
_entry.id   AF-A0A9P8SIV8-F1
#
_cell.length_a   1.000
_cell.length_b   1.000
_cell.length_c   1.000
_cell.angle_alpha   90.00
_cell.angle_beta   90.00
_cell.angle_gamma   90.00
#
_symmetry.space_group_name_H-M   'P 1'
#
loop_
_entity.id
_entity.type
_entity.pdbx_description
1 polymer ?
#
loop_
_entity_poly.entity_id
_entity_poly.type
_entity_poly.pdbx_seq_one_letter_code
_entity_poly.pdbx_strand_id
1 'polypeptide(L)'
;MTLIRRRTSIPVPTVYAYEVDTRNPTSAAFILMQVVSGNVATDSDGGYEVHQGQIPLHRRPPFYLAAAKIQVQMTSDPIGRLEIQNPYVYPGIPQSACLISC
;
A
#
# COMPACT_ATOMS: atom_id res chain seq x y z
N MET A 1 -5.95 1.74 -5.35
CA MET A 1 -4.61 1.32 -5.86
C MET A 1 -4.60 0.69 -7.25
N THR A 2 -5.71 0.09 -7.73
CA THR A 2 -5.77 -0.61 -9.03
C THR A 2 -5.37 0.26 -10.24
N LEU A 3 -5.71 1.55 -10.24
CA LEU A 3 -5.40 2.47 -11.34
C LEU A 3 -3.88 2.70 -11.49
N ILE A 4 -3.18 2.93 -10.37
CA ILE A 4 -1.72 3.14 -10.34
C ILE A 4 -1.02 1.88 -10.89
N ARG A 5 -1.45 0.69 -10.46
CA ARG A 5 -0.90 -0.58 -10.94
C ARG A 5 -1.06 -0.79 -12.46
N ARG A 6 -2.15 -0.29 -13.05
CA ARG A 6 -2.43 -0.46 -14.48
C ARG A 6 -1.66 0.51 -15.37
N ARG A 7 -1.37 1.72 -14.86
CA ARG A 7 -0.76 2.79 -15.66
C ARG A 7 0.73 2.96 -15.43
N THR A 8 1.20 2.65 -14.22
CA THR A 8 2.60 2.80 -13.84
C THR A 8 3.27 1.45 -13.62
N SER A 9 4.60 1.45 -13.67
CA SER A 9 5.42 0.31 -13.24
C SER A 9 5.64 0.26 -11.73
N ILE A 10 4.99 1.14 -10.95
CA ILE A 10 5.19 1.23 -9.51
C ILE A 10 4.63 -0.03 -8.85
N PRO A 11 5.43 -0.76 -8.04
CA PRO A 11 4.94 -1.89 -7.29
C PRO A 11 3.97 -1.41 -6.22
N VAL A 12 2.68 -1.71 -6.39
CA VAL A 12 1.63 -1.41 -5.41
C VAL A 12 0.90 -2.69 -4.98
N PRO A 13 0.45 -2.79 -3.71
CA PRO A 13 -0.28 -3.95 -3.23
C PRO A 13 -1.58 -4.18 -4.02
N THR A 14 -1.91 -5.45 -4.26
CA THR A 14 -3.21 -5.85 -4.80
C THR A 14 -4.29 -5.59 -3.75
N VAL A 15 -5.38 -4.91 -4.12
CA VAL A 15 -6.55 -4.74 -3.24
C VAL A 15 -7.49 -5.91 -3.45
N TYR A 16 -7.85 -6.61 -2.38
CA TYR A 16 -8.78 -7.74 -2.42
C TYR A 16 -10.21 -7.32 -2.10
N ALA A 17 -10.39 -6.46 -1.10
CA ALA A 17 -11.69 -5.93 -0.73
C ALA A 17 -11.53 -4.55 -0.08
N TYR A 18 -12.59 -3.77 -0.07
CA TYR A 18 -12.67 -2.54 0.72
C TYR A 18 -14.14 -2.31 1.08
N GLU A 19 -14.36 -1.67 2.22
CA GLU A 19 -15.67 -1.20 2.65
C GLU A 19 -15.54 0.24 3.12
N VAL A 20 -16.43 1.09 2.63
CA VAL A 20 -16.44 2.53 2.94
C VAL A 20 -17.57 2.85 3.91
N ASP A 21 -18.66 2.09 3.86
CA ASP A 21 -19.78 2.26 4.77
C ASP A 21 -19.39 1.76 6.15
N THR A 22 -19.55 2.60 7.17
CA THR A 22 -19.28 2.23 8.56
C THR A 22 -20.36 1.33 9.15
N ARG A 23 -21.48 1.11 8.44
CA ARG A 23 -22.53 0.13 8.78
C ARG A 23 -22.11 -1.29 8.39
N ASN A 24 -20.92 -1.71 8.80
CA ASN A 24 -20.40 -3.05 8.58
C ASN A 24 -20.04 -3.70 9.94
N PRO A 25 -19.78 -5.03 9.99
CA PRO A 25 -19.49 -5.73 11.25
C PRO A 25 -18.28 -5.21 12.03
N THR A 26 -17.35 -4.51 11.37
CA THR A 26 -16.19 -3.86 11.99
C THR A 26 -16.48 -2.43 12.47
N SER A 27 -17.68 -1.91 12.17
CA SER A 27 -18.13 -0.54 12.46
C SER A 27 -17.19 0.57 11.92
N ALA A 28 -16.33 0.25 10.95
CA ALA A 28 -15.29 1.14 10.45
C ALA A 28 -15.00 0.90 8.97
N ALA A 29 -14.60 1.93 8.24
CA ALA A 29 -14.13 1.77 6.86
C ALA A 29 -12.79 1.02 6.85
N PHE A 30 -12.62 0.07 5.93
CA PHE A 30 -11.41 -0.75 5.84
C PHE A 30 -11.03 -1.07 4.40
N ILE A 31 -9.76 -1.45 4.22
CA ILE A 31 -9.24 -1.99 2.96
C ILE A 31 -8.40 -3.24 3.25
N LEU A 32 -8.71 -4.32 2.56
CA LEU A 32 -7.94 -5.56 2.57
C LEU A 32 -7.05 -5.58 1.33
N MET A 33 -5.75 -5.74 1.57
CA MET A 33 -4.72 -5.66 0.52
C MET A 33 -3.63 -6.70 0.75
N GLN A 34 -2.91 -7.00 -0.34
CA GLN A 34 -1.79 -7.93 -0.36
C GLN A 34 -0.70 -7.55 0.65
N VAL A 35 -0.25 -8.54 1.42
CA VAL A 35 0.95 -8.41 2.23
C VAL A 35 2.17 -8.42 1.31
N VAL A 36 2.96 -7.35 1.34
CA VAL A 36 4.22 -7.25 0.61
C VAL A 36 5.36 -7.51 1.59
N SER A 37 6.10 -8.59 1.37
CA SER A 37 7.29 -8.90 2.16
C SER A 37 8.38 -7.87 1.88
N GLY A 38 8.85 -7.20 2.92
CA GLY A 38 9.90 -6.20 2.83
C GLY A 38 10.15 -5.57 4.19
N ASN A 39 11.18 -4.73 4.27
CA ASN A 39 11.44 -3.93 5.45
C ASN A 39 11.24 -2.45 5.12
N VAL A 40 10.84 -1.67 6.11
CA VAL A 40 10.83 -0.22 5.99
C VAL A 40 12.28 0.26 5.99
N ALA A 41 12.60 1.28 5.19
CA ALA A 41 13.98 1.75 5.05
C ALA A 41 14.59 2.21 6.39
N THR A 42 13.77 2.74 7.28
CA THR A 42 14.14 3.17 8.64
C THR A 42 14.33 1.99 9.60
N ASP A 43 13.68 0.87 9.33
CA ASP A 43 13.74 -0.32 10.18
C ASP A 43 14.76 -1.36 9.69
N SER A 44 15.45 -1.03 8.59
CA SER A 44 16.49 -1.87 8.01
C SER A 44 17.77 -1.84 8.85
N ASP A 45 18.42 -3.00 8.96
CA ASP A 45 19.70 -3.19 9.67
C ASP A 45 19.68 -2.88 11.17
N GLY A 46 18.56 -3.14 11.86
CA GLY A 46 18.49 -3.04 13.33
C GLY A 46 17.40 -2.10 13.86
N GLY A 47 16.52 -1.60 13.00
CA GLY A 47 15.32 -0.94 13.48
C GLY A 47 15.56 0.45 14.08
N TYR A 48 14.52 0.93 14.73
CA TYR A 48 14.56 2.13 15.55
C TYR A 48 15.64 2.07 16.66
N GLU A 49 15.87 0.90 17.25
CA GLU A 49 16.84 0.75 18.36
C GLU A 49 18.27 1.08 17.96
N VAL A 50 18.67 0.72 16.73
CA VAL A 50 20.04 0.92 16.24
C VAL A 50 20.21 2.25 15.51
N HIS A 51 19.22 2.66 14.71
CA HIS A 51 19.37 3.82 13.82
C HIS A 51 18.45 4.99 14.19
N GLN A 52 17.66 4.90 15.25
CA GLN A 52 16.74 5.94 15.72
C GLN A 52 15.80 6.45 14.62
N GLY A 53 15.33 5.53 13.77
CA GLY A 53 14.47 5.84 12.63
C GLY A 53 15.20 6.47 11.44
N GLN A 54 16.54 6.54 11.44
CA GLN A 54 17.31 6.98 10.28
C GLN A 54 17.60 5.81 9.34
N ILE A 55 17.63 6.11 8.04
CA ILE A 55 18.06 5.13 7.04
C ILE A 55 19.58 4.94 7.17
N PRO A 56 20.10 3.70 7.23
CA PRO A 56 21.54 3.43 7.26
C PRO A 56 22.29 4.11 6.12
N LEU A 57 23.45 4.72 6.41
CA LEU A 57 24.20 5.57 5.46
C LEU A 57 24.49 4.84 4.13
N HIS A 58 24.86 3.57 4.19
CA HIS A 58 25.19 2.76 3.01
C HIS A 58 23.96 2.42 2.14
N ARG A 59 22.73 2.48 2.70
CA ARG A 59 21.48 2.25 1.96
C ARG A 59 20.84 3.53 1.42
N ARG A 60 21.22 4.71 1.92
CA ARG A 60 20.63 6.00 1.53
C ARG A 60 20.70 6.26 0.02
N PRO A 61 21.86 6.14 -0.67
CA PRO A 61 21.93 6.46 -2.10
C PRO A 61 20.99 5.63 -2.98
N PRO A 62 20.98 4.28 -2.91
CA PRO A 62 20.05 3.49 -3.72
C PRO A 62 18.59 3.68 -3.30
N PHE A 63 18.31 3.89 -2.01
CA PHE A 63 16.97 4.18 -1.52
C PHE A 63 16.40 5.48 -2.10
N TYR A 64 17.14 6.59 -2.00
CA TYR A 64 16.67 7.87 -2.51
C TYR A 64 16.51 7.87 -4.03
N LEU A 65 17.39 7.17 -4.75
CA LEU A 65 17.25 7.01 -6.20
C LEU A 65 15.96 6.24 -6.55
N ALA A 66 15.65 5.16 -5.84
CA ALA A 66 14.42 4.40 -6.06
C ALA A 66 13.17 5.22 -5.70
N ALA A 67 13.18 5.91 -4.56
CA ALA A 67 12.08 6.77 -4.13
C ALA A 67 11.83 7.91 -5.13
N ALA A 68 12.89 8.56 -5.62
CA ALA A 68 12.79 9.61 -6.62
C ALA A 68 12.18 9.09 -7.94
N LYS A 69 12.61 7.91 -8.42
CA LYS A 69 12.02 7.29 -9.62
C LYS A 69 10.51 7.02 -9.46
N ILE A 70 10.11 6.50 -8.30
CA ILE A 70 8.68 6.25 -7.99
C ILE A 70 7.90 7.57 -7.97
N GLN A 71 8.43 8.61 -7.32
CA GLN A 71 7.78 9.93 -7.26
C GLN A 71 7.62 10.56 -8.65
N VAL A 72 8.65 10.48 -9.49
CA VAL A 72 8.58 10.96 -10.89
C VAL A 72 7.49 10.22 -11.65
N GLN A 73 7.45 8.89 -11.59
CA GLN A 73 6.40 8.11 -12.28
C GLN A 73 4.99 8.44 -11.78
N MET A 74 4.82 8.60 -10.47
CA MET A 74 3.52 8.90 -9.87
C MET A 74 3.00 10.28 -10.26
N THR A 75 3.91 11.26 -10.44
CA THR A 75 3.55 12.65 -10.75
C THR A 75 3.49 12.94 -12.24
N SER A 76 4.23 12.20 -13.07
CA SER A 76 4.23 12.35 -14.52
C SER A 76 2.97 11.79 -15.19
N ASP A 77 2.32 10.81 -14.56
CA ASP A 77 1.09 10.22 -15.09
C ASP A 77 -0.14 11.01 -14.62
N PRO A 78 -1.00 11.51 -15.53
CA PRO A 78 -2.25 12.16 -15.14
C PRO A 78 -3.23 11.11 -14.61
N ILE A 79 -3.18 10.89 -13.29
CA ILE A 79 -4.19 10.15 -12.51
C ILE A 79 -5.53 10.92 -12.46
N GLY A 80 -5.57 12.16 -12.96
CA GLY A 80 -6.71 13.09 -12.85
C GLY A 80 -7.84 12.96 -13.87
N ARG A 81 -7.86 11.94 -14.76
CA ARG A 81 -8.97 11.78 -15.71
C ARG A 81 -9.46 10.33 -15.72
N LEU A 82 -10.44 10.05 -14.86
CA LEU A 82 -11.68 9.31 -15.15
C LEU A 82 -12.52 9.13 -13.87
N GLU A 83 -13.83 9.23 -14.11
CA GLU A 83 -14.94 9.28 -13.18
C GLU A 83 -14.93 8.16 -12.13
N ILE A 84 -15.45 8.49 -10.95
CA ILE A 84 -15.78 7.53 -9.89
C ILE A 84 -16.93 6.66 -10.40
N GLN A 85 -16.64 5.63 -11.18
CA GLN A 85 -17.59 4.55 -11.42
C GLN A 85 -17.57 3.63 -10.22
N ASN A 86 -18.52 3.94 -9.35
CA ASN A 86 -18.97 3.21 -8.18
C ASN A 86 -19.26 1.73 -8.52
N PRO A 87 -18.51 0.74 -7.98
CA PRO A 87 -18.87 -0.65 -8.05
C PRO A 87 -19.27 -1.10 -6.64
N TYR A 88 -20.46 -0.74 -6.20
CA TYR A 88 -21.10 -1.56 -5.17
C TYR A 88 -21.33 -2.96 -5.76
N VAL A 89 -21.10 -3.97 -4.92
CA VAL A 89 -21.50 -5.38 -5.05
C VAL A 89 -20.46 -6.34 -5.63
N TYR A 90 -19.85 -7.15 -4.76
CA TYR A 90 -19.67 -8.58 -5.02
C TYR A 90 -19.94 -9.43 -3.77
N PRO A 91 -20.73 -10.52 -3.89
CA PRO A 91 -21.01 -11.45 -2.81
C PRO A 91 -19.95 -12.56 -2.76
N GLY A 92 -19.58 -12.98 -1.55
CA GLY A 92 -18.87 -14.25 -1.32
C GLY A 92 -17.37 -14.09 -1.07
N ILE A 93 -17.01 -13.91 0.21
CA ILE A 93 -15.67 -14.27 0.70
C ILE A 93 -15.84 -15.48 1.65
N PRO A 94 -15.16 -16.61 1.39
CA PRO A 94 -15.14 -17.76 2.28
C PRO A 94 -14.38 -17.45 3.59
N GLN A 95 -14.83 -18.06 4.68
CA GLN A 95 -14.53 -17.77 6.09
C GLN A 95 -13.08 -18.03 6.58
N SER A 96 -12.07 -18.01 5.71
CA SER A 96 -10.68 -18.26 6.13
C SER A 96 -9.80 -17.01 5.97
N ALA A 97 -10.16 -15.92 6.64
CA ALA A 97 -9.23 -14.81 6.87
C ALA A 97 -8.95 -14.75 8.37
N CYS A 98 -7.77 -15.26 8.72
CA CYS A 98 -7.22 -15.35 10.07
C CYS A 98 -7.28 -13.98 10.77
N LEU A 99 -8.07 -13.91 11.83
CA LEU A 99 -8.08 -12.83 12.82
C LEU A 99 -6.73 -12.85 13.54
N ILE A 100 -5.91 -11.82 13.33
CA ILE A 100 -4.84 -11.50 14.27
C ILE A 100 -5.40 -10.42 15.17
N SER A 101 -5.86 -10.86 16.35
CA SER A 101 -6.12 -10.02 17.51
C SER A 101 -4.81 -9.37 17.96
N CYS A 102 -4.90 -8.10 18.34
CA CYS A 102 -3.90 -7.42 19.15
C CYS A 102 -3.60 -8.20 20.45
#